data_AF-A0A2X1ARG9-F1
#
_entry.id   AF-A0A2X1ARG9-F1
#
_cell.length_a   1.000
_cell.length_b   1.000
_cell.length_c   1.000
_cell.angle_alpha   90.00
_cell.angle_beta   90.00
_cell.angle_gamma   90.00
#
_symmetry.space_group_name_H-M   'P 1'
#
loop_
_entity.id
_entity.type
_entity.pdbx_description
1 polymer ?
#
loop_
_entity_poly.entity_id
_entity_poly.type
_entity_poly.pdbx_seq_one_letter_code
_entity_poly.pdbx_strand_id
1 'polypeptide(L)'
;MTSMLGLVQATLLSLAVQTAPQTGAHPPAERPQAASPARSARASESWTWTLYSGDGPLVLANEIPDTPRLRTTLECAPGSSVVRLAFHDAPGADGFAVIRSGNASAEVEARARRGRLEATLRADHPVFAAFLASGRLTLALGDQATAIEIDRANLSKLRRFAELCTG
;
A
#
# COMPACT_ATOMS: atom_id res chain seq x y z
N MET A 1 32.58 -0.53 43.64
CA MET A 1 32.17 -1.47 44.70
C MET A 1 31.04 -2.34 44.13
N THR A 2 31.20 -3.67 44.23
CA THR A 2 30.19 -4.76 44.10
C THR A 2 29.38 -4.84 42.78
N SER A 3 29.65 -5.72 41.80
CA SER A 3 29.81 -7.20 41.76
C SER A 3 28.54 -7.97 42.11
N MET A 4 27.98 -8.72 41.14
CA MET A 4 27.36 -10.04 41.35
C MET A 4 27.21 -10.80 40.02
N LEU A 5 28.05 -11.85 39.88
CA LEU A 5 27.89 -13.01 39.00
C LEU A 5 26.97 -14.04 39.68
N GLY A 6 26.28 -14.85 38.87
CA GLY A 6 25.80 -16.20 39.20
C GLY A 6 25.40 -16.89 37.89
N LEU A 7 26.17 -17.80 37.27
CA LEU A 7 26.50 -19.21 37.60
C LEU A 7 25.23 -20.07 37.83
N VAL A 8 24.90 -21.00 36.90
CA VAL A 8 25.16 -22.48 36.96
C VAL A 8 23.94 -23.21 37.60
N GLN A 9 23.34 -24.32 37.14
CA GLN A 9 23.79 -25.51 36.40
C GLN A 9 22.60 -26.45 36.00
N ALA A 10 22.93 -27.42 35.14
CA ALA A 10 22.56 -28.86 35.10
C ALA A 10 21.11 -29.32 34.86
N THR A 11 20.81 -29.97 33.73
CA THR A 11 20.85 -31.42 33.41
C THR A 11 19.81 -32.28 34.13
N LEU A 12 19.01 -33.05 33.37
CA LEU A 12 18.71 -34.48 33.64
C LEU A 12 18.03 -35.12 32.42
N LEU A 13 18.68 -36.17 31.89
CA LEU A 13 18.11 -37.14 30.95
C LEU A 13 17.28 -38.17 31.73
N SER A 14 16.19 -38.65 31.13
CA SER A 14 15.57 -39.93 31.49
C SER A 14 15.23 -40.71 30.23
N LEU A 15 15.99 -41.78 29.98
CA LEU A 15 15.62 -42.86 29.07
C LEU A 15 14.55 -43.73 29.72
N ALA A 16 13.59 -44.20 28.92
CA ALA A 16 12.81 -45.40 29.24
C ALA A 16 12.74 -46.29 27.99
N VAL A 17 13.40 -47.44 28.09
CA VAL A 17 13.27 -48.59 27.18
C VAL A 17 12.12 -49.45 27.69
N GLN A 18 11.22 -49.91 26.82
CA GLN A 18 10.28 -51.00 27.12
C GLN A 18 10.10 -51.89 25.88
N THR A 19 10.10 -53.20 26.15
CA THR A 19 10.27 -54.32 25.21
C THR A 19 8.98 -55.12 24.99
N ALA A 20 8.66 -55.40 23.70
CA ALA A 20 7.92 -56.57 23.13
C ALA A 20 6.45 -56.84 23.56
N PRO A 21 5.61 -57.63 22.81
CA PRO A 21 5.90 -58.54 21.68
C PRO A 21 5.00 -58.40 20.41
N GLN A 22 5.38 -59.13 19.35
CA GLN A 22 4.66 -59.29 18.07
C GLN A 22 3.69 -60.47 18.08
N THR A 23 2.50 -60.35 17.47
CA THR A 23 1.76 -61.44 16.79
C THR A 23 0.62 -60.86 15.93
N GLY A 24 0.65 -61.13 14.61
CA GLY A 24 -0.57 -61.40 13.80
C GLY A 24 -1.07 -60.35 12.80
N ALA A 25 -1.03 -60.75 11.50
CA ALA A 25 -1.93 -60.42 10.38
C ALA A 25 -1.82 -59.08 9.58
N HIS A 26 -1.70 -59.22 8.25
CA HIS A 26 -1.86 -58.22 7.16
C HIS A 26 -3.35 -58.23 6.66
N PRO A 27 -3.95 -57.26 5.91
CA PRO A 27 -3.35 -56.31 4.95
C PRO A 27 -4.03 -54.89 4.92
N PRO A 28 -4.03 -54.09 3.81
CA PRO A 28 -3.63 -52.69 3.79
C PRO A 28 -4.80 -51.68 3.95
N ALA A 29 -4.51 -50.52 4.54
CA ALA A 29 -5.34 -49.33 4.37
C ALA A 29 -4.43 -48.11 4.31
N GLU A 30 -4.19 -47.67 3.08
CA GLU A 30 -3.62 -46.37 2.73
C GLU A 30 -4.43 -45.29 3.45
N ARG A 31 -3.87 -44.71 4.51
CA ARG A 31 -4.45 -43.54 5.16
C ARG A 31 -4.31 -42.37 4.17
N PRO A 32 -5.40 -41.71 3.74
CA PRO A 32 -5.27 -40.45 3.04
C PRO A 32 -4.49 -39.51 3.93
N GLN A 33 -3.30 -39.12 3.48
CA GLN A 33 -2.59 -37.99 4.07
C GLN A 33 -3.54 -36.81 3.99
N ALA A 34 -4.07 -36.41 5.15
CA ALA A 34 -4.83 -35.19 5.28
C ALA A 34 -3.97 -34.09 4.68
N ALA A 35 -4.43 -33.53 3.56
CA ALA A 35 -3.80 -32.40 2.91
C ALA A 35 -3.72 -31.30 3.96
N SER A 36 -2.51 -31.06 4.48
CA SER A 36 -2.25 -29.86 5.26
C SER A 36 -2.62 -28.70 4.35
N PRO A 37 -3.58 -27.83 4.72
CA PRO A 37 -3.84 -26.66 3.91
C PRO A 37 -2.51 -25.92 3.81
N ALA A 38 -2.03 -25.73 2.57
CA ALA A 38 -0.89 -24.88 2.31
C ALA A 38 -1.14 -23.60 3.09
N ARG A 39 -0.26 -23.31 4.03
CA ARG A 39 -0.30 -22.07 4.79
C ARG A 39 -0.06 -20.99 3.74
N SER A 40 -1.13 -20.44 3.16
CA SER A 40 -1.04 -19.23 2.34
C SER A 40 -0.18 -18.29 3.14
N ALA A 41 1.00 -17.98 2.61
CA ALA A 41 1.82 -16.93 3.16
C ALA A 41 0.86 -15.74 3.28
N ARG A 42 0.56 -15.32 4.51
CA ARG A 42 -0.30 -14.16 4.71
C ARG A 42 0.37 -13.07 3.90
N ALA A 43 -0.26 -12.63 2.82
CA ALA A 43 0.23 -11.53 2.01
C ALA A 43 0.44 -10.39 3.00
N SER A 44 1.70 -10.05 3.28
CA SER A 44 2.03 -8.88 4.05
C SER A 44 1.38 -7.71 3.32
N GLU A 45 0.50 -6.99 4.02
CA GLU A 45 -0.21 -5.82 3.50
C GLU A 45 0.81 -4.84 2.92
N SER A 46 0.98 -4.88 1.60
CA SER A 46 1.98 -4.11 0.89
C SER A 46 1.24 -3.17 -0.03
N TRP A 47 1.41 -1.87 0.23
CA TRP A 47 0.89 -0.84 -0.63
C TRP A 47 1.60 -0.92 -1.98
N THR A 48 0.83 -0.94 -3.05
CA THR A 48 1.33 -0.91 -4.43
C THR A 48 0.68 0.22 -5.20
N TRP A 49 1.32 0.62 -6.30
CA TRP A 49 0.75 1.55 -7.27
C TRP A 49 0.21 0.76 -8.47
N THR A 50 -1.09 0.87 -8.75
CA THR A 50 -1.74 0.22 -9.88
C THR A 50 -2.34 1.26 -10.81
N LEU A 51 -2.08 1.14 -12.11
CA LEU A 51 -2.73 1.95 -13.14
C LEU A 51 -3.88 1.15 -13.74
N TYR A 52 -5.10 1.63 -13.55
CA TYR A 52 -6.31 1.14 -14.18
C TYR A 52 -6.63 2.00 -15.40
N SER A 53 -6.81 1.33 -16.54
CA SER A 53 -7.20 1.93 -17.82
C SER A 53 -8.18 1.00 -18.53
N GLY A 54 -9.14 1.55 -19.27
CA GLY A 54 -10.18 0.82 -19.98
C GLY A 54 -11.27 1.78 -20.45
N ASP A 55 -12.52 1.33 -20.54
CA ASP A 55 -13.66 2.13 -21.00
C ASP A 55 -14.16 3.18 -19.98
N GLY A 56 -13.42 3.40 -18.89
CA GLY A 56 -13.75 4.30 -17.78
C GLY A 56 -12.69 5.37 -17.53
N PRO A 57 -12.80 6.12 -16.41
CA PRO A 57 -11.75 7.05 -16.02
C PRO A 57 -10.44 6.31 -15.78
N LEU A 58 -9.33 6.95 -16.13
CA LEU A 58 -8.00 6.51 -15.77
C LEU A 58 -7.84 6.67 -14.27
N VAL A 59 -7.34 5.63 -13.61
CA VAL A 59 -7.07 5.68 -12.16
C VAL A 59 -5.68 5.16 -11.88
N LEU A 60 -4.83 6.00 -11.29
CA LEU A 60 -3.60 5.55 -10.64
C LEU A 60 -3.86 5.48 -9.13
N ALA A 61 -3.95 4.26 -8.60
CA ALA A 61 -4.30 4.01 -7.21
C ALA A 61 -3.09 3.53 -6.41
N ASN A 62 -2.97 4.02 -5.18
CA ASN A 62 -2.13 3.43 -4.16
C ASN A 62 -2.99 2.61 -3.21
N GLU A 63 -2.83 1.29 -3.26
CA GLU A 63 -3.79 0.35 -2.70
C GLU A 63 -3.10 -0.89 -2.12
N ILE A 64 -3.86 -1.66 -1.33
CA ILE A 64 -3.48 -3.03 -0.99
C ILE A 64 -4.29 -3.97 -1.90
N PRO A 65 -3.62 -4.78 -2.75
CA PRO A 65 -4.30 -5.70 -3.67
C PRO A 65 -5.30 -6.62 -2.95
N ASP A 66 -6.38 -6.95 -3.66
CA ASP A 66 -7.45 -7.84 -3.17
C ASP A 66 -8.17 -7.33 -1.89
N THR A 67 -8.08 -6.03 -1.60
CA THR A 67 -8.80 -5.37 -0.51
C THR A 67 -9.41 -4.05 -0.98
N PRO A 68 -10.42 -3.50 -0.27
CA PRO A 68 -10.95 -2.17 -0.58
C PRO A 68 -10.08 -1.01 -0.07
N ARG A 69 -8.86 -1.28 0.44
CA ARG A 69 -8.03 -0.27 1.09
C ARG A 69 -7.30 0.58 0.07
N LEU A 70 -7.63 1.87 0.05
CA LEU A 70 -6.98 2.91 -0.75
C LEU A 70 -6.30 3.91 0.17
N ARG A 71 -5.12 4.38 -0.22
CA ARG A 71 -4.42 5.50 0.45
C ARG A 71 -4.49 6.76 -0.38
N THR A 72 -4.34 6.64 -1.69
CA THR A 72 -4.37 7.77 -2.62
C THR A 72 -4.87 7.32 -3.98
N THR A 73 -5.64 8.17 -4.66
CA THR A 73 -5.93 7.98 -6.08
C THR A 73 -5.69 9.26 -6.87
N LEU A 74 -5.25 9.08 -8.11
CA LEU A 74 -5.29 10.09 -9.16
C LEU A 74 -6.28 9.60 -10.20
N GLU A 75 -7.30 10.39 -10.49
CA GLU A 75 -8.33 10.06 -11.46
C GLU A 75 -8.40 11.12 -12.54
N CYS A 76 -8.56 10.70 -13.80
CA CYS A 76 -8.73 11.60 -14.93
C CYS A 76 -9.61 10.95 -16.01
N ALA A 77 -10.53 11.72 -16.59
CA ALA A 77 -11.17 11.30 -17.83
C ALA A 77 -10.14 11.37 -18.98
N PRO A 78 -10.01 10.34 -19.85
CA PRO A 78 -9.06 10.37 -20.96
C PRO A 78 -9.16 11.66 -21.79
N GLY A 79 -8.02 12.31 -22.06
CA GLY A 79 -7.96 13.57 -22.82
C GLY A 79 -8.48 14.82 -22.10
N SER A 80 -8.96 14.72 -20.85
CA SER A 80 -9.52 15.89 -20.14
C SER A 80 -8.46 16.85 -19.60
N SER A 81 -7.23 16.39 -19.39
CA SER A 81 -6.16 17.13 -18.71
C SER A 81 -6.51 17.62 -17.29
N VAL A 82 -7.56 17.07 -16.67
CA VAL A 82 -8.01 17.44 -15.32
C VAL A 82 -7.87 16.23 -14.41
N VAL A 83 -6.93 16.34 -13.46
CA VAL A 83 -6.63 15.28 -12.50
C VAL A 83 -7.32 15.57 -11.18
N ARG A 84 -8.17 14.65 -10.75
CA ARG A 84 -8.71 14.64 -9.38
C ARG A 84 -7.79 13.82 -8.49
N LEU A 85 -7.23 14.47 -7.48
CA LEU A 85 -6.46 13.84 -6.41
C LEU A 85 -7.40 13.50 -5.27
N ALA A 86 -7.30 12.29 -4.74
CA ALA A 86 -7.98 11.91 -3.50
C ALA A 86 -7.00 11.34 -2.48
N PHE A 87 -7.07 11.86 -1.26
CA PHE A 87 -6.31 11.40 -0.11
C PHE A 87 -7.28 10.68 0.83
N HIS A 88 -7.14 9.36 0.93
CA HIS A 88 -8.00 8.51 1.74
C HIS A 88 -7.54 8.49 3.18
N ASP A 89 -8.48 8.29 4.11
CA ASP A 89 -8.24 8.36 5.55
C ASP A 89 -7.58 9.67 6.01
N ALA A 90 -7.67 10.73 5.18
CA ALA A 90 -7.16 12.05 5.48
C ALA A 90 -8.28 12.85 6.15
N PRO A 91 -8.15 13.21 7.44
CA PRO A 91 -9.06 14.14 8.07
C PRO A 91 -8.93 15.50 7.37
N GLY A 92 -10.05 16.14 7.10
CA GLY A 92 -10.06 17.42 6.42
C GLY A 92 -11.41 18.12 6.50
N ALA A 93 -11.38 19.40 6.20
CA ALA A 93 -12.57 20.23 5.98
C ALA A 93 -12.56 20.73 4.54
N ASP A 94 -13.69 21.25 4.07
CA ASP A 94 -13.72 22.00 2.82
C ASP A 94 -12.93 23.31 3.00
N GLY A 95 -12.18 23.74 1.98
CA GLY A 95 -11.41 24.98 2.04
C GLY A 95 -10.40 25.13 0.90
N PHE A 96 -9.55 26.15 0.99
CA PHE A 96 -8.46 26.36 0.04
C PHE A 96 -7.17 25.75 0.58
N ALA A 97 -6.61 24.81 -0.18
CA ALA A 97 -5.37 24.12 0.14
C ALA A 97 -4.26 24.61 -0.78
N VAL A 98 -3.02 24.51 -0.32
CA VAL A 98 -1.85 24.75 -1.15
C VAL A 98 -1.21 23.42 -1.53
N ILE A 99 -1.20 23.11 -2.83
CA ILE A 99 -0.46 21.99 -3.38
C ILE A 99 0.93 22.43 -3.80
N ARG A 100 1.94 21.62 -3.48
CA ARG A 100 3.35 21.85 -3.83
C ARG A 100 4.01 20.61 -4.42
N SER A 101 4.90 20.81 -5.38
CA SER A 101 5.87 19.82 -5.82
C SER A 101 7.13 20.53 -6.32
N GLY A 102 8.30 20.11 -5.86
CA GLY A 102 9.55 20.84 -6.09
C GLY A 102 9.42 22.32 -5.69
N ASN A 103 9.71 23.22 -6.62
CA ASN A 103 9.60 24.67 -6.42
C ASN A 103 8.25 25.24 -6.89
N ALA A 104 7.36 24.42 -7.44
CA ALA A 104 6.06 24.86 -7.92
C ALA A 104 4.99 24.73 -6.82
N SER A 105 4.08 25.69 -6.79
CA SER A 105 2.93 25.68 -5.88
C SER A 105 1.68 26.21 -6.56
N ALA A 106 0.51 25.74 -6.11
CA ALA A 106 -0.80 26.26 -6.51
C ALA A 106 -1.76 26.25 -5.33
N GLU A 107 -2.64 27.24 -5.27
CA GLU A 107 -3.82 27.19 -4.43
C GLU A 107 -4.94 26.46 -5.16
N VAL A 108 -5.59 25.53 -4.49
CA VAL A 108 -6.69 24.73 -5.03
C VAL A 108 -7.81 24.65 -4.02
N GLU A 109 -9.03 24.48 -4.52
CA GLU A 109 -10.14 24.12 -3.65
C GLU A 109 -10.03 22.64 -3.26
N ALA A 110 -10.03 22.38 -1.95
CA ALA A 110 -10.07 21.06 -1.35
C ALA A 110 -11.45 20.79 -0.76
N ARG A 111 -11.96 19.58 -0.96
CA ARG A 111 -13.30 19.17 -0.54
C ARG A 111 -13.21 17.86 0.24
N ALA A 112 -13.66 17.86 1.49
CA ALA A 112 -13.81 16.67 2.31
C ALA A 112 -15.08 15.92 1.88
N ARG A 113 -14.96 14.62 1.57
CA ARG A 113 -16.05 13.76 1.11
C ARG A 113 -15.88 12.38 1.72
N ARG A 114 -16.87 11.90 2.50
CA ARG A 114 -16.95 10.50 2.98
C ARG A 114 -15.60 9.91 3.46
N GLY A 115 -14.84 10.64 4.30
CA GLY A 115 -13.57 10.17 4.86
C GLY A 115 -12.34 10.31 3.94
N ARG A 116 -12.44 11.07 2.84
CA ARG A 116 -11.30 11.46 2.00
C ARG A 116 -11.30 12.96 1.73
N LEU A 117 -10.13 13.50 1.43
CA LEU A 117 -9.94 14.86 0.96
C LEU A 117 -9.67 14.84 -0.54
N GLU A 118 -10.44 15.60 -1.31
CA GLU A 118 -10.31 15.70 -2.77
C GLU A 118 -9.82 17.08 -3.19
N ALA A 119 -8.99 17.13 -4.22
CA ALA A 119 -8.56 18.36 -4.86
C ALA A 119 -8.36 18.13 -6.36
N THR A 120 -8.45 19.19 -7.17
CA THR A 120 -8.28 19.09 -8.62
C THR A 120 -7.05 19.88 -9.07
N LEU A 121 -6.27 19.29 -9.97
CA LEU A 121 -5.08 19.90 -10.57
C LEU A 121 -5.05 19.60 -12.07
N ARG A 122 -4.70 20.58 -12.89
CA ARG A 122 -4.52 20.32 -14.32
C ARG A 122 -3.21 19.60 -14.61
N ALA A 123 -3.23 18.68 -15.57
CA ALA A 123 -2.06 17.89 -15.95
C ALA A 123 -0.95 18.72 -16.61
N ASP A 124 -1.30 19.86 -17.22
CA ASP A 124 -0.36 20.84 -17.81
C ASP A 124 0.17 21.85 -16.78
N HIS A 125 -0.26 21.79 -15.51
CA HIS A 125 0.18 22.72 -14.48
C HIS A 125 1.64 22.45 -14.06
N PRO A 126 2.47 23.49 -13.77
CA PRO A 126 3.86 23.30 -13.34
C PRO A 126 4.04 22.41 -12.10
N VAL A 127 3.10 22.46 -11.16
CA VAL A 127 3.06 21.54 -10.00
C VAL A 127 2.94 20.09 -10.44
N PHE A 128 2.10 19.79 -11.43
CA PHE A 128 1.95 18.43 -11.93
C PHE A 128 3.20 17.98 -12.69
N ALA A 129 3.79 18.86 -13.52
CA ALA A 129 5.06 18.58 -14.19
C ALA A 129 6.20 18.26 -13.19
N ALA A 130 6.32 19.02 -12.10
CA ALA A 130 7.28 18.75 -11.04
C ALA A 130 6.97 17.44 -10.29
N PHE A 131 5.69 17.09 -10.14
CA PHE A 131 5.26 15.83 -9.57
C PHE A 131 5.62 14.65 -10.48
N LEU A 132 5.44 14.76 -11.80
CA LEU A 132 5.87 13.73 -12.78
C LEU A 132 7.37 13.45 -12.72
N ALA A 133 8.17 14.49 -12.46
CA ALA A 133 9.62 14.38 -12.37
C ALA A 133 10.09 13.76 -11.04
N SER A 134 9.45 14.12 -9.92
CA SER A 134 9.92 13.78 -8.57
C SER A 134 9.17 12.63 -7.90
N GLY A 135 7.93 12.38 -8.28
CA GLY A 135 7.00 11.50 -7.58
C GLY A 135 6.52 12.03 -6.23
N ARG A 136 6.80 13.29 -5.88
CA ARG A 136 6.39 13.88 -4.60
C ARG A 136 5.47 15.07 -4.80
N LEU A 137 4.32 15.04 -4.15
CA LEU A 137 3.37 16.14 -4.10
C LEU A 137 2.84 16.27 -2.67
N THR A 138 2.78 17.49 -2.15
CA THR A 138 2.23 17.78 -0.82
C THR A 138 1.01 18.65 -0.96
N LEU A 139 -0.03 18.37 -0.18
CA LEU A 139 -1.21 19.22 -0.01
C LEU A 139 -1.26 19.68 1.44
N ALA A 140 -1.30 21.00 1.65
CA ALA A 140 -1.44 21.61 2.96
C ALA A 140 -2.76 22.36 3.07
N LEU A 141 -3.52 22.11 4.14
CA LEU A 141 -4.79 22.76 4.44
C LEU A 141 -4.85 23.10 5.94
N GLY A 142 -4.81 24.39 6.27
CA GLY A 142 -4.61 24.83 7.65
C GLY A 142 -3.30 24.26 8.21
N ASP A 143 -3.36 23.63 9.39
CA ASP A 143 -2.21 22.98 10.03
C ASP A 143 -1.97 21.52 9.57
N GLN A 144 -2.83 21.00 8.69
CA GLN A 144 -2.71 19.64 8.19
C GLN A 144 -1.91 19.61 6.88
N ALA A 145 -1.00 18.65 6.77
CA ALA A 145 -0.27 18.38 5.54
C ALA A 145 -0.31 16.88 5.23
N THR A 146 -0.63 16.55 3.99
CA THR A 146 -0.60 15.19 3.46
C THR A 146 0.24 15.14 2.20
N ALA A 147 0.85 14.00 1.91
CA ALA A 147 1.76 13.84 0.79
C ALA A 147 1.44 12.60 -0.04
N ILE A 148 1.60 12.74 -1.35
CA ILE A 148 1.70 11.64 -2.29
C ILE A 148 3.17 11.40 -2.55
N GLU A 149 3.63 10.18 -2.29
CA GLU A 149 4.97 9.72 -2.63
C GLU A 149 4.88 8.49 -3.53
N ILE A 150 5.35 8.64 -4.77
CA ILE A 150 5.48 7.59 -5.77
C ILE A 150 6.96 7.29 -5.88
N ASP A 151 7.34 6.07 -5.50
CA ASP A 151 8.71 5.61 -5.60
C ASP A 151 9.18 5.53 -7.06
N ARG A 152 10.51 5.53 -7.25
CA ARG A 152 11.13 5.54 -8.58
C ARG A 152 10.65 4.38 -9.47
N ALA A 153 10.37 3.20 -8.89
CA ALA A 153 9.94 2.05 -9.67
C ALA A 153 8.52 2.23 -10.26
N ASN A 154 7.71 3.09 -9.66
CA ASN A 154 6.34 3.38 -10.10
C ASN A 154 6.19 4.70 -10.88
N LEU A 155 7.25 5.51 -11.04
CA LEU A 155 7.19 6.77 -11.81
C LEU A 155 6.78 6.58 -13.28
N SER A 156 7.09 5.43 -13.89
CA SER A 156 6.64 5.12 -15.25
C SER A 156 5.11 5.05 -15.34
N LYS A 157 4.44 4.51 -14.31
CA LYS A 157 2.97 4.46 -14.24
C LYS A 157 2.37 5.86 -14.09
N LEU A 158 3.00 6.72 -13.29
CA LEU A 158 2.61 8.13 -13.16
C LEU A 158 2.71 8.88 -14.49
N ARG A 159 3.82 8.72 -15.22
CA ARG A 159 3.97 9.32 -16.55
C ARG A 159 2.94 8.77 -17.54
N ARG A 160 2.71 7.46 -17.52
CA ARG A 160 1.71 6.83 -18.38
C ARG A 160 0.29 7.33 -18.10
N PHE A 161 -0.05 7.52 -16.83
CA PHE A 161 -1.31 8.15 -16.43
C PHE A 161 -1.45 9.55 -17.02
N ALA A 162 -0.40 10.37 -16.93
CA ALA A 162 -0.40 11.74 -17.43
C ALA A 162 -0.58 11.80 -18.96
N GLU A 163 0.15 10.98 -19.71
CA GLU A 163 0.03 10.87 -21.17
C GLU A 163 -1.42 10.59 -21.59
N LEU A 164 -2.04 9.57 -20.97
CA LEU A 164 -3.41 9.18 -21.29
C LEU A 164 -4.44 10.23 -20.84
N CYS A 165 -4.15 10.95 -19.75
CA CYS A 165 -4.99 12.01 -19.23
C CYS A 165 -5.00 13.25 -20.15
N THR A 166 -3.87 13.56 -20.80
CA THR A 166 -3.77 14.70 -21.72
C THR A 166 -4.23 14.37 -23.14
N GLY A 167 -4.17 13.10 -23.54
CA GLY A 167 -4.51 12.66 -24.90
C GLY A 167 -3.28 12.57 -25.80
#